data_AF-A0A293N6Q1-F1
#
_entry.id   AF-A0A293N6Q1-F1
#
_cell.length_a   1.000
_cell.length_b   1.000
_cell.length_c   1.000
_cell.angle_alpha   90.00
_cell.angle_beta   90.00
_cell.angle_gamma   90.00
#
_symmetry.space_group_name_H-M   'P 1'
#
loop_
_entity.id
_entity.type
_entity.pdbx_description
1 polymer ?
#
loop_
_entity_poly.entity_id
_entity_poly.type
_entity_poly.pdbx_seq_one_letter_code
_entity_poly.pdbx_strand_id
1 'polypeptide(L)'
;MTKLLLFFVLTATTTVFAQELIYYVEGYNELDTFVYGELEGNLDDAQVEGYLTDEAGNEFFFVGDWIGNGEFEGYDDDGNFYTLRLE
;
A
#
# COMPACT_ATOMS: atom_id res chain seq x y z
N MET A 1 25.35 56.09 3.52
CA MET A 1 24.37 55.20 2.87
C MET A 1 25.11 53.94 2.47
N THR A 2 24.95 52.84 3.21
CA THR A 2 25.57 51.55 2.84
C THR A 2 24.44 50.56 2.68
N LYS A 3 24.22 50.13 1.45
CA LYS A 3 23.09 49.30 1.02
C LYS A 3 23.26 47.88 1.58
N LEU A 4 22.26 47.43 2.31
CA LEU A 4 22.09 46.05 2.76
C LEU A 4 21.77 45.18 1.54
N LEU A 5 22.66 44.25 1.18
CA LEU A 5 22.39 43.23 0.16
C LEU A 5 21.81 42.00 0.86
N LEU A 6 20.48 41.88 0.85
CA LEU A 6 19.77 40.67 1.23
C LEU A 6 19.85 39.66 0.08
N PHE A 7 20.63 38.60 0.25
CA PHE A 7 20.53 37.41 -0.58
C PHE A 7 19.32 36.58 -0.12
N PHE A 8 18.21 36.70 -0.84
CA PHE A 8 17.05 35.84 -0.66
C PHE A 8 17.32 34.52 -1.39
N VAL A 9 17.90 33.54 -0.68
CA VAL A 9 18.04 32.18 -1.21
C VAL A 9 16.66 31.53 -1.10
N LEU A 10 15.94 31.50 -2.22
CA LEU A 10 14.67 30.78 -2.35
C LEU A 10 15.01 29.28 -2.41
N THR A 11 15.00 28.60 -1.27
CA THR A 11 15.06 27.13 -1.23
C THR A 11 13.71 26.61 -1.74
N ALA A 12 13.66 26.24 -3.01
CA ALA A 12 12.58 25.44 -3.55
C ALA A 12 12.59 24.10 -2.83
N THR A 13 11.71 23.95 -1.83
CA THR A 13 11.45 22.66 -1.18
C THR A 13 10.71 21.81 -2.20
N THR A 14 11.39 20.86 -2.81
CA THR A 14 10.77 19.81 -3.62
C THR A 14 9.97 18.92 -2.68
N THR A 15 8.66 19.13 -2.60
CA THR A 15 7.74 18.21 -1.95
C THR A 15 7.79 16.90 -2.74
N VAL A 16 8.42 15.87 -2.18
CA VAL A 16 8.36 14.50 -2.69
C VAL A 16 6.94 14.03 -2.44
N PHE A 17 6.12 14.01 -3.49
CA PHE A 17 4.81 13.36 -3.44
C PHE A 17 5.07 11.86 -3.42
N ALA A 18 4.85 11.21 -2.28
CA ALA A 18 4.69 9.76 -2.25
C ALA A 18 3.51 9.43 -3.18
N GLN A 19 3.78 8.73 -4.28
CA GLN A 19 2.70 8.27 -5.16
C GLN A 19 2.12 7.01 -4.52
N GLU A 20 0.92 7.17 -3.98
CA GLU A 20 0.08 6.08 -3.49
C GLU A 20 -0.43 5.27 -4.68
N LEU A 21 -0.22 3.96 -4.62
CA LEU A 21 -0.66 3.00 -5.63
C LEU A 21 -1.83 2.23 -5.06
N ILE A 22 -2.92 2.15 -5.83
CA ILE A 22 -4.12 1.40 -5.47
C ILE A 22 -4.15 0.11 -6.29
N TYR A 23 -4.35 -1.01 -5.62
CA TYR A 23 -4.42 -2.35 -6.20
C TYR A 23 -5.75 -3.02 -5.84
N TYR A 24 -6.50 -3.45 -6.85
CA TYR A 24 -7.64 -4.33 -6.67
C TYR A 24 -7.15 -5.78 -6.74
N VAL A 25 -7.45 -6.54 -5.69
CA VAL A 25 -6.89 -7.88 -5.51
C VAL A 25 -7.94 -8.91 -5.14
N GLU A 26 -7.65 -10.15 -5.48
CA GLU A 26 -8.40 -11.34 -5.06
C GLU A 26 -7.45 -12.48 -4.68
N GLY A 27 -7.90 -13.39 -3.82
CA GLY A 27 -7.06 -14.50 -3.41
C GLY A 27 -7.69 -15.40 -2.36
N TYR A 28 -6.85 -16.13 -1.64
CA TYR A 28 -7.27 -17.12 -0.66
C TYR A 28 -6.35 -17.13 0.56
N ASN A 29 -6.90 -17.53 1.71
CA ASN A 29 -6.09 -17.93 2.86
C ASN A 29 -5.68 -19.41 2.80
N GLU A 30 -4.92 -19.87 3.80
CA GLU A 30 -4.50 -21.28 3.94
C GLU A 30 -5.66 -22.28 4.10
N LEU A 31 -6.87 -21.80 4.38
CA LEU A 31 -8.09 -22.61 4.53
C LEU A 31 -8.97 -22.60 3.27
N ASP A 32 -8.44 -22.14 2.12
CA ASP A 32 -9.17 -21.98 0.85
C ASP A 32 -10.40 -21.04 0.96
N THR A 33 -10.39 -20.08 1.89
CA THR A 33 -11.42 -19.03 1.96
C THR A 33 -11.12 -17.94 0.95
N PHE A 34 -12.04 -17.68 0.02
CA PHE A 34 -11.91 -16.63 -0.98
C PHE A 34 -12.08 -15.24 -0.36
N VAL A 35 -11.25 -14.31 -0.81
CA VAL A 35 -11.26 -12.90 -0.39
C VAL A 35 -10.93 -11.97 -1.54
N TYR A 36 -11.41 -10.73 -1.48
CA TYR A 36 -11.11 -9.68 -2.45
C TYR A 36 -11.06 -8.31 -1.77
N GLY A 37 -10.39 -7.33 -2.36
CA GLY A 37 -10.31 -6.01 -1.74
C GLY A 37 -9.44 -4.99 -2.46
N GLU A 38 -9.14 -3.92 -1.74
CA GLU A 38 -8.32 -2.81 -2.20
C GLU A 38 -7.10 -2.68 -1.27
N LEU A 39 -5.91 -2.66 -1.88
CA LEU A 39 -4.64 -2.43 -1.18
C LEU A 39 -4.02 -1.12 -1.65
N GLU A 40 -3.44 -0.39 -0.71
CA GLU A 40 -2.64 0.80 -0.91
C GLU A 40 -1.16 0.46 -0.70
N GLY A 41 -0.31 0.97 -1.58
CA GLY A 41 1.14 0.79 -1.51
C GLY A 41 1.90 2.02 -2.00
N ASN A 42 3.22 1.91 -2.04
CA ASN A 42 4.11 2.97 -2.50
C ASN A 42 5.08 2.44 -3.56
N LEU A 43 5.49 3.25 -4.54
CA LEU A 43 6.52 2.86 -5.52
C LEU A 43 7.89 2.53 -4.89
N ASP A 44 8.21 3.16 -3.76
CA ASP A 44 9.51 3.03 -3.09
C ASP A 44 9.52 1.93 -2.00
N ASP A 45 8.39 1.25 -1.77
CA ASP A 45 8.23 0.20 -0.76
C ASP A 45 7.52 -1.03 -1.35
N ALA A 46 7.89 -2.22 -0.88
CA ALA A 46 7.17 -3.44 -1.24
C ALA A 46 5.93 -3.64 -0.37
N GLN A 47 5.87 -3.01 0.81
CA GLN A 47 4.75 -3.13 1.72
C GLN A 47 3.47 -2.55 1.11
N VAL A 48 2.37 -3.28 1.30
CA VAL A 48 1.01 -2.88 0.97
C VAL A 48 0.11 -3.11 2.18
N GLU A 49 -0.91 -2.28 2.32
CA GLU A 49 -1.91 -2.41 3.37
C GLU A 49 -3.28 -2.08 2.84
N GLY A 50 -4.33 -2.62 3.44
CA GLY A 50 -5.69 -2.34 2.98
C GLY A 50 -6.73 -3.25 3.61
N TYR A 51 -7.92 -3.25 3.01
CA TYR A 51 -9.05 -4.03 3.49
C TYR A 51 -9.43 -5.12 2.50
N LEU A 52 -9.58 -6.33 3.03
CA LEU A 52 -10.11 -7.48 2.31
C LEU A 52 -11.51 -7.80 2.82
N THR A 53 -12.33 -8.36 1.95
CA THR A 53 -13.70 -8.81 2.22
C THR A 53 -13.83 -10.29 1.84
N ASP A 54 -14.41 -11.09 2.73
CA ASP A 54 -14.72 -12.49 2.45
C ASP A 54 -16.09 -12.67 1.75
N GLU A 55 -16.42 -13.91 1.35
CA GLU A 55 -17.71 -14.23 0.72
C GLU A 55 -18.93 -13.99 1.62
N ALA A 56 -18.74 -13.93 2.93
CA ALA A 56 -19.80 -13.61 3.89
C ALA A 56 -19.99 -12.08 4.06
N GLY A 57 -19.14 -11.26 3.42
CA GLY A 57 -19.16 -9.81 3.51
C GLY A 57 -18.48 -9.26 4.76
N ASN A 58 -17.64 -10.05 5.43
CA ASN A 58 -16.84 -9.57 6.55
C ASN A 58 -15.60 -8.87 6.02
N GLU A 59 -15.39 -7.63 6.45
CA GLU A 59 -14.24 -6.81 6.10
C GLU A 59 -13.19 -6.88 7.22
N PHE A 60 -11.91 -7.00 6.86
CA PHE A 60 -10.79 -7.04 7.79
C PHE A 60 -9.54 -6.40 7.19
N PHE A 61 -8.65 -5.93 8.06
CA PHE A 61 -7.41 -5.28 7.67
C PHE A 61 -6.33 -6.31 7.32
N PHE A 62 -5.55 -6.01 6.30
CA PHE A 62 -4.48 -6.83 5.78
C PHE A 62 -3.21 -5.99 5.64
N VAL A 63 -2.07 -6.57 6.03
CA VAL A 63 -0.74 -6.03 5.75
C VAL A 63 0.10 -7.11 5.07
N GLY A 64 0.71 -6.78 3.95
CA GLY A 64 1.52 -7.70 3.18
C GLY A 64 2.59 -7.02 2.36
N ASP A 65 3.24 -7.81 1.52
CA ASP A 65 4.28 -7.36 0.61
C ASP A 65 3.93 -7.74 -0.83
N TRP A 66 4.31 -6.88 -1.78
CA TRP A 66 4.32 -7.20 -3.19
C TRP A 66 5.51 -8.13 -3.51
N ILE A 67 5.21 -9.40 -3.82
CA ILE A 67 6.22 -10.43 -4.11
C ILE A 67 6.60 -10.50 -5.61
N GLY A 68 5.93 -9.70 -6.46
CA GLY A 68 6.20 -9.58 -7.89
C GLY A 68 5.11 -10.18 -8.77
N ASN A 69 5.15 -9.89 -10.07
CA ASN A 69 4.18 -10.40 -11.08
C ASN A 69 2.69 -10.14 -10.76
N GLY A 70 2.40 -9.12 -9.94
CA GLY A 70 1.05 -8.81 -9.48
C GLY A 70 0.54 -9.72 -8.37
N GLU A 71 1.43 -10.43 -7.66
CA GLU A 71 1.11 -11.31 -6.53
C GLU A 71 1.53 -10.67 -5.20
N PHE A 72 0.77 -10.93 -4.14
CA PHE A 72 0.98 -10.36 -2.80
C PHE A 72 0.86 -11.46 -1.75
N GLU A 73 1.61 -11.34 -0.66
CA GLU A 73 1.56 -12.24 0.48
C GLU A 73 1.54 -11.44 1.78
N GLY A 74 0.75 -11.85 2.76
CA GLY A 74 0.64 -11.11 4.01
C GLY A 74 -0.31 -11.73 5.02
N TYR A 75 -0.64 -10.96 6.04
CA TYR A 75 -1.42 -11.41 7.18
C TYR A 75 -2.53 -10.41 7.55
N ASP A 76 -3.61 -10.93 8.11
CA ASP A 76 -4.57 -10.11 8.86
C ASP A 76 -4.12 -9.89 10.31
N ASP A 77 -4.89 -9.10 11.06
CA ASP A 77 -4.64 -8.78 12.48
C ASP A 77 -4.66 -10.03 13.39
N ASP A 78 -5.35 -11.10 12.99
CA ASP A 78 -5.43 -12.37 13.71
C ASP A 78 -4.24 -13.31 13.38
N GLY A 79 -3.39 -12.92 12.42
CA GLY A 79 -2.22 -13.67 11.98
C GLY A 79 -2.54 -14.77 10.96
N ASN A 80 -3.70 -14.74 10.30
CA ASN A 80 -4.01 -15.65 9.20
C ASN A 80 -3.25 -15.20 7.95
N PHE A 81 -2.63 -16.15 7.24
CA PHE A 81 -1.87 -15.88 6.02
C PHE A 81 -2.77 -15.88 4.77
N TYR A 82 -2.49 -14.97 3.84
CA TYR A 82 -3.18 -14.86 2.55
C TYR A 82 -2.19 -14.73 1.40
N THR A 83 -2.56 -15.34 0.28
CA THR A 83 -1.92 -15.11 -1.03
C THR A 83 -2.94 -14.47 -1.96
N LEU A 84 -2.58 -13.32 -2.53
CA LEU A 84 -3.44 -12.50 -3.37
C LEU A 84 -2.80 -12.26 -4.73
N ARG A 85 -3.62 -11.89 -5.71
CA ARG A 85 -3.18 -11.43 -7.03
C ARG A 85 -4.04 -10.25 -7.48
N LEU A 86 -3.52 -9.47 -8.41
CA LEU A 86 -4.32 -8.45 -9.11
C LEU A 86 -5.52 -9.09 -9.81
N GLU A 87 -6.67 -8.41 -9.73
CA GLU A 87 -7.90 -8.74 -10.48
C GLU A 87 -7.76 -8.47 -11.99
#